data_AF-A0A395V5E5-F1
#
_entry.id   AF-A0A395V5E5-F1
#
_cell.length_a   1.000
_cell.length_b   1.000
_cell.length_c   1.000
_cell.angle_alpha   90.00
_cell.angle_beta   90.00
_cell.angle_gamma   90.00
#
_symmetry.space_group_name_H-M   'P 1'
#
loop_
_entity.id
_entity.type
_entity.pdbx_description
1 polymer ?
#
loop_
_entity_poly.entity_id
_entity_poly.type
_entity_poly.pdbx_seq_one_letter_code
_entity_poly.pdbx_strand_id
1 'polypeptide(L)'
;MSQQKYSLLYPDTNAQYRTLSDVTMHDLGMDQICKKLSAKEREQNYIQKVMARMYADPAVTQYRCDIFEDVLQQKIMRDDLMEILERISFLREYGSFNREYDESACIWDLLHRLDELNDYIKCVDALHTCLAASDIHSAGFLGLKAYVEKIYADNGFAELKKDISELKMDTSQLKSITVGINLNDRFEADGIGLISVNSKYFTKSGILGNFYDHIASKDRINEDTIWKKNFKFQPFDVNADAVISTPMQKVMDTAVMRSESRGGIVKLPEGDQAKDMTRYTDRIVNHMISHMVKRVREVLNKYVSITITDMTDLIPELLYYIKWAEYIQKLQEQGFTFAKASVYKEEENESDPYMMQARGIYNLKLAVFETEESGNIVPNDMDFDRNRRVYILTGANRGGKTTITQAVGQLFVLAQGGIYIPGKAFTFSPVTGIYTHFPADEDKTLDLGRLGEECKRFKAIYEEADSRSLLLMNESFSTTSFEEGYYIAKDSVRAILHKGMRTIYNTHMHKLAFDVEEMNEEQQKAEHTEGKAFSMIVHMKGTERSYQIEVAPPEGKSYASEIAQKYGVTYEMLVK
;
A
#
# COMPACT_ATOMS: atom_id res chain seq x y z
N MET A 1 4.62 -20.01 15.62
CA MET A 1 5.83 -19.64 14.85
C MET A 1 5.41 -18.47 13.97
N SER A 2 5.99 -17.29 14.13
CA SER A 2 5.67 -16.15 13.24
C SER A 2 6.10 -16.52 11.83
N GLN A 3 5.15 -16.86 10.96
CA GLN A 3 5.44 -17.06 9.55
C GLN A 3 6.01 -15.76 8.99
N GLN A 4 7.17 -15.89 8.37
CA GLN A 4 7.92 -14.79 7.80
C GLN A 4 7.13 -14.24 6.60
N LYS A 5 6.75 -12.96 6.67
CA LYS A 5 5.90 -12.30 5.67
C LYS A 5 6.70 -11.98 4.41
N TYR A 6 6.19 -12.36 3.25
CA TYR A 6 6.80 -12.08 1.96
C TYR A 6 6.68 -10.57 1.61
N SER A 7 7.69 -9.98 0.98
CA SER A 7 7.66 -8.57 0.56
C SER A 7 8.28 -8.39 -0.84
N LEU A 8 7.66 -7.55 -1.64
CA LEU A 8 8.16 -7.06 -2.93
C LEU A 8 8.98 -5.79 -2.76
N LEU A 9 8.97 -5.15 -1.58
CA LEU A 9 9.81 -3.98 -1.31
C LEU A 9 11.22 -4.35 -0.87
N TYR A 10 11.43 -5.54 -0.31
CA TYR A 10 12.74 -6.01 0.14
C TYR A 10 12.81 -7.55 0.19
N PRO A 11 13.98 -8.14 -0.13
CA PRO A 11 14.18 -9.60 -0.12
C PRO A 11 14.42 -10.18 1.29
N ASP A 12 14.88 -9.37 2.26
CA ASP A 12 15.14 -9.78 3.66
C ASP A 12 14.39 -8.87 4.63
N THR A 13 13.75 -9.48 5.63
CA THR A 13 13.06 -8.84 6.76
C THR A 13 13.88 -7.81 7.54
N ASN A 14 15.22 -7.79 7.42
CA ASN A 14 16.10 -6.85 8.12
C ASN A 14 16.54 -5.62 7.27
N ALA A 15 15.94 -5.39 6.11
CA ALA A 15 16.30 -4.26 5.25
C ALA A 15 16.16 -2.90 5.97
N GLN A 16 17.28 -2.23 6.22
CA GLN A 16 17.31 -0.92 6.86
C GLN A 16 17.12 0.20 5.83
N TYR A 17 16.37 1.23 6.21
CA TYR A 17 16.17 2.42 5.42
C TYR A 17 16.22 3.68 6.28
N ARG A 18 16.52 4.82 5.65
CA ARG A 18 16.23 6.15 6.21
C ARG A 18 14.95 6.71 5.57
N THR A 19 14.21 7.52 6.32
CA THR A 19 13.01 8.16 5.79
C THR A 19 13.33 9.61 5.45
N LEU A 20 13.02 10.04 4.22
CA LEU A 20 13.11 11.44 3.83
C LEU A 20 12.10 12.28 4.61
N SER A 21 12.50 13.51 4.98
CA SER A 21 11.59 14.46 5.60
C SER A 21 10.49 14.91 4.61
N ASP A 22 9.34 15.34 5.13
CA ASP A 22 8.26 15.90 4.30
C ASP A 22 8.74 17.15 3.55
N VAL A 23 9.61 17.96 4.17
CA VAL A 23 10.24 19.13 3.54
C VAL A 23 11.07 18.70 2.33
N THR A 24 11.90 17.66 2.46
CA THR A 24 12.69 17.12 1.36
C THR A 24 11.81 16.56 0.24
N MET A 25 10.76 15.82 0.58
CA MET A 25 9.80 15.31 -0.40
C MET A 25 9.10 16.45 -1.16
N HIS A 26 8.78 17.55 -0.48
CA HIS A 26 8.17 18.74 -1.07
C HIS A 26 9.15 19.55 -1.93
N ASP A 27 10.39 19.73 -1.46
CA ASP A 27 11.46 20.42 -2.19
C ASP A 27 11.77 19.74 -3.52
N LEU A 28 11.79 18.40 -3.53
CA LEU A 28 11.88 17.59 -4.76
C LEU A 28 10.57 17.56 -5.56
N GLY A 29 9.47 17.99 -4.91
CA GLY A 29 8.05 17.84 -5.24
C GLY A 29 7.60 16.47 -5.67
N MET A 30 8.15 15.46 -4.98
CA MET A 30 7.67 14.09 -5.04
C MET A 30 6.28 13.95 -4.44
N ASP A 31 5.90 14.80 -3.48
CA ASP A 31 4.54 14.87 -2.92
C ASP A 31 3.48 15.16 -4.00
N GLN A 32 3.74 16.14 -4.86
CA GLN A 32 2.81 16.52 -5.95
C GLN A 32 2.77 15.45 -7.05
N ILE A 33 3.91 14.81 -7.34
CA ILE A 33 3.98 13.70 -8.30
C ILE A 33 3.20 12.49 -7.77
N CYS A 34 3.39 12.11 -6.50
CA CYS A 34 2.69 10.98 -5.89
C CYS A 34 1.16 11.17 -5.89
N LYS A 35 0.68 12.40 -5.69
CA LYS A 35 -0.75 12.75 -5.78
C LYS A 35 -1.37 12.50 -7.17
N LYS A 36 -0.57 12.46 -8.24
CA LYS A 36 -1.04 12.20 -9.61
C LYS A 36 -1.17 10.71 -9.94
N LEU A 37 -0.62 9.82 -9.11
CA LEU A 37 -0.58 8.37 -9.37
C LEU A 37 -1.91 7.66 -9.09
N SER A 38 -2.72 8.20 -8.17
CA SER A 38 -4.02 7.63 -7.81
C SER A 38 -5.00 8.73 -7.42
N ALA A 39 -6.30 8.48 -7.63
CA ALA A 39 -7.37 9.34 -7.11
C ALA A 39 -7.71 9.06 -5.63
N LYS A 40 -7.27 7.92 -5.07
CA LYS A 40 -7.59 7.53 -3.69
C LYS A 40 -6.50 8.00 -2.72
N GLU A 41 -6.88 8.79 -1.73
CA GLU A 41 -5.95 9.36 -0.73
C GLU A 41 -5.16 8.29 0.05
N ARG A 42 -5.78 7.15 0.38
CA ARG A 42 -5.11 6.04 1.06
C ARG A 42 -3.95 5.47 0.22
N GLU A 43 -4.15 5.33 -1.08
CA GLU A 43 -3.13 4.84 -2.01
C GLU A 43 -2.01 5.87 -2.17
N GLN A 44 -2.35 7.16 -2.33
CA GLN A 44 -1.37 8.26 -2.40
C GLN A 44 -0.47 8.28 -1.16
N ASN A 45 -1.06 8.21 0.04
CA ASN A 45 -0.32 8.22 1.31
C ASN A 45 0.61 7.01 1.44
N TYR A 46 0.17 5.83 1.00
CA TYR A 46 1.03 4.65 1.00
C TYR A 46 2.20 4.79 0.02
N ILE A 47 1.92 5.22 -1.21
CA ILE A 47 2.95 5.42 -2.24
C ILE A 47 3.98 6.45 -1.77
N GLN A 48 3.54 7.59 -1.24
CA GLN A 48 4.43 8.62 -0.72
C GLN A 48 5.32 8.09 0.42
N LYS A 49 4.75 7.30 1.35
CA LYS A 49 5.52 6.67 2.43
C LYS A 49 6.56 5.69 1.89
N VAL A 50 6.24 4.89 0.88
CA VAL A 50 7.20 3.96 0.26
C VAL A 50 8.29 4.71 -0.51
N MET A 51 7.95 5.78 -1.24
CA MET A 51 8.92 6.63 -1.94
C MET A 51 9.89 7.35 -0.99
N ALA A 52 9.43 7.72 0.21
CA ALA A 52 10.27 8.38 1.20
C ALA A 52 11.30 7.44 1.85
N ARG A 53 11.18 6.10 1.67
CA ARG A 53 12.12 5.13 2.24
C ARG A 53 13.33 4.95 1.33
N MET A 54 14.48 5.41 1.82
CA MET A 54 15.77 5.31 1.14
C MET A 54 16.54 4.10 1.66
N TYR A 55 16.55 3.04 0.86
CA TYR A 55 17.37 1.85 1.10
C TYR A 55 18.77 2.08 0.53
N ALA A 56 19.78 2.07 1.40
CA ALA A 56 21.18 2.28 1.02
C ALA A 56 21.88 1.01 0.55
N ASP A 57 21.21 -0.14 0.66
CA ASP A 57 21.71 -1.44 0.23
C ASP A 57 21.53 -1.60 -1.29
N PRO A 58 22.63 -1.78 -2.06
CA PRO A 58 22.59 -2.05 -3.49
C PRO A 58 21.72 -3.26 -3.87
N ALA A 59 21.72 -4.32 -3.05
CA ALA A 59 20.97 -5.54 -3.34
C ALA A 59 19.45 -5.30 -3.25
N VAL A 60 19.01 -4.58 -2.21
CA VAL A 60 17.59 -4.20 -2.07
C VAL A 60 17.16 -3.27 -3.21
N THR A 61 18.00 -2.32 -3.58
CA THR A 61 17.72 -1.40 -4.68
C THR A 61 17.56 -2.15 -6.00
N GLN A 62 18.50 -3.05 -6.32
CA GLN A 62 18.45 -3.87 -7.53
C GLN A 62 17.20 -4.76 -7.55
N TYR A 63 16.88 -5.41 -6.41
CA TYR A 63 15.67 -6.22 -6.26
C TYR A 63 14.40 -5.44 -6.63
N ARG A 64 14.27 -4.20 -6.13
CA ARG A 64 13.11 -3.34 -6.43
C ARG A 64 13.08 -2.90 -7.91
N CYS A 65 14.23 -2.58 -8.50
CA CYS A 65 14.33 -2.20 -9.92
C CYS A 65 13.94 -3.35 -10.86
N ASP A 66 14.33 -4.59 -10.52
CA ASP A 66 14.00 -5.77 -11.32
C ASP A 66 12.50 -6.07 -11.26
N ILE A 67 11.87 -5.94 -10.08
CA ILE A 67 10.42 -6.12 -9.92
C ILE A 67 9.64 -5.12 -10.77
N PHE A 68 10.01 -3.84 -10.72
CA PHE A 68 9.30 -2.83 -11.50
C PHE A 68 9.45 -3.05 -13.01
N GLU A 69 10.62 -3.51 -13.47
CA GLU A 69 10.83 -3.87 -14.87
C GLU A 69 9.85 -4.96 -15.33
N ASP A 70 9.67 -6.03 -14.55
CA ASP A 70 8.66 -7.05 -14.85
C ASP A 70 7.25 -6.45 -14.92
N VAL A 71 6.85 -5.60 -13.95
CA VAL A 71 5.51 -4.96 -13.96
C VAL A 71 5.31 -4.06 -15.19
N LEU A 72 6.34 -3.32 -15.58
CA LEU A 72 6.25 -2.38 -16.70
C LEU A 72 6.22 -3.11 -18.04
N GLN A 73 7.04 -4.15 -18.21
CA GLN A 73 7.15 -4.90 -19.47
C GLN A 73 5.96 -5.86 -19.68
N GLN A 74 5.48 -6.50 -18.60
CA GLN A 74 4.40 -7.49 -18.68
C GLN A 74 3.03 -6.84 -18.49
N LYS A 75 2.56 -6.10 -19.51
CA LYS A 75 1.27 -5.39 -19.47
C LYS A 75 0.08 -6.29 -19.12
N ILE A 76 0.00 -7.49 -19.71
CA ILE A 76 -1.11 -8.44 -19.46
C ILE A 76 -1.12 -8.85 -17.98
N MET A 77 0.05 -9.25 -17.45
CA MET A 77 0.20 -9.61 -16.03
C MET A 77 -0.24 -8.46 -15.12
N ARG A 78 0.22 -7.24 -15.41
CA ARG A 78 -0.12 -6.06 -14.61
C ARG A 78 -1.62 -5.78 -14.60
N ASP A 79 -2.25 -5.82 -15.77
CA ASP A 79 -3.68 -5.53 -15.91
C ASP A 79 -4.53 -6.61 -15.20
N ASP A 80 -4.16 -7.90 -15.33
CA ASP A 80 -4.78 -9.01 -14.61
C ASP A 80 -4.59 -8.89 -13.08
N LEU A 81 -3.37 -8.56 -12.62
CA LEU A 81 -3.08 -8.32 -11.21
C LEU A 81 -3.96 -7.21 -10.65
N MET A 82 -4.14 -6.10 -11.39
CA MET A 82 -4.99 -4.99 -10.95
C MET A 82 -6.44 -5.44 -10.75
N GLU A 83 -7.02 -6.20 -11.69
CA GLU A 83 -8.39 -6.72 -11.56
C GLU A 83 -8.52 -7.64 -10.33
N ILE A 84 -7.53 -8.50 -10.11
CA ILE A 84 -7.50 -9.41 -8.95
C ILE A 84 -7.44 -8.60 -7.65
N LEU A 85 -6.58 -7.59 -7.57
CA LEU A 85 -6.41 -6.75 -6.38
C LEU A 85 -7.68 -5.94 -6.07
N GLU A 86 -8.38 -5.42 -7.08
CA GLU A 86 -9.65 -4.73 -6.89
C GLU A 86 -10.72 -5.66 -6.31
N ARG A 87 -10.81 -6.89 -6.82
CA ARG A 87 -11.74 -7.91 -6.30
C ARG A 87 -11.40 -8.28 -4.85
N ILE A 88 -10.12 -8.49 -4.53
CA ILE A 88 -9.72 -8.79 -3.15
C ILE A 88 -9.99 -7.60 -2.21
N SER A 89 -9.70 -6.36 -2.66
CA SER A 89 -9.99 -5.16 -1.88
C SER A 89 -11.48 -4.99 -1.61
N PHE A 90 -12.33 -5.24 -2.62
CA PHE A 90 -13.78 -5.24 -2.47
C PHE A 90 -14.25 -6.26 -1.43
N LEU A 91 -13.74 -7.50 -1.50
CA LEU A 91 -14.03 -8.55 -0.52
C LEU A 91 -13.56 -8.17 0.89
N ARG A 92 -12.46 -7.43 1.05
CA ARG A 92 -11.97 -6.98 2.35
C ARG A 92 -12.80 -5.82 2.94
N GLU A 93 -13.17 -4.85 2.12
CA GLU A 93 -13.87 -3.64 2.58
C GLU A 93 -15.36 -3.88 2.85
N TYR A 94 -15.99 -4.76 2.05
CA TYR A 94 -17.42 -5.04 2.13
C TYR A 94 -17.74 -6.44 2.66
N GLY A 95 -16.75 -7.32 2.74
CA GLY A 95 -16.96 -8.67 3.26
C GLY A 95 -17.12 -8.73 4.77
N SER A 96 -17.75 -9.79 5.23
CA SER A 96 -18.04 -10.07 6.64
C SER A 96 -16.82 -10.46 7.48
N PHE A 97 -15.62 -10.52 6.88
CA PHE A 97 -14.37 -11.00 7.52
C PHE A 97 -13.98 -10.27 8.81
N ASN A 98 -14.39 -9.01 9.00
CA ASN A 98 -14.06 -8.19 10.19
C ASN A 98 -15.15 -8.18 11.28
N ARG A 99 -16.27 -8.88 11.13
CA ARG A 99 -17.31 -8.92 12.18
C ARG A 99 -16.93 -9.94 13.24
N GLU A 100 -16.77 -9.49 14.49
CA GLU A 100 -16.67 -10.38 15.65
C GLU A 100 -17.94 -11.24 15.73
N TYR A 101 -17.73 -12.53 15.98
CA TYR A 101 -18.78 -13.53 16.01
C TYR A 101 -19.77 -13.23 17.14
N ASP A 102 -21.05 -13.11 16.79
CA ASP A 102 -22.11 -13.36 17.76
C ASP A 102 -22.44 -14.87 17.70
N GLU A 103 -22.63 -15.50 18.86
CA GLU A 103 -23.04 -16.90 18.95
C GLU A 103 -24.39 -17.17 18.24
N SER A 104 -25.11 -16.10 17.90
CA SER A 104 -26.40 -16.04 17.23
C SER A 104 -26.39 -16.05 15.68
N ALA A 105 -25.22 -16.14 15.01
CA ALA A 105 -25.13 -16.04 13.54
C ALA A 105 -26.07 -17.02 12.80
N CYS A 106 -26.89 -16.51 11.89
CA CYS A 106 -27.89 -17.28 11.15
C CYS A 106 -27.26 -18.04 9.96
N ILE A 107 -27.96 -19.04 9.41
CA ILE A 107 -27.48 -19.76 8.21
C ILE A 107 -27.12 -18.83 7.07
N TRP A 108 -27.94 -17.80 6.88
CA TRP A 108 -27.77 -16.86 5.79
C TRP A 108 -26.41 -16.14 5.89
N ASP A 109 -25.98 -15.78 7.10
CA ASP A 109 -24.69 -15.14 7.37
C ASP A 109 -23.52 -16.10 7.06
N LEU A 110 -23.66 -17.37 7.44
CA LEU A 110 -22.63 -18.38 7.19
C LEU A 110 -22.50 -18.74 5.71
N LEU A 111 -23.61 -18.76 4.97
CA LEU A 111 -23.61 -18.99 3.54
C LEU A 111 -23.00 -17.83 2.77
N HIS A 112 -23.32 -16.59 3.15
CA HIS A 112 -22.65 -15.42 2.59
C HIS A 112 -21.14 -15.48 2.80
N ARG A 113 -20.71 -15.86 4.00
CA ARG A 113 -19.28 -16.00 4.29
C ARG A 113 -18.61 -17.14 3.50
N LEU A 114 -19.34 -18.23 3.24
CA LEU A 114 -18.87 -19.30 2.37
C LEU A 114 -18.72 -18.83 0.91
N ASP A 115 -19.65 -18.00 0.43
CA ASP A 115 -19.55 -17.36 -0.89
C ASP A 115 -18.37 -16.38 -0.96
N GLU A 116 -18.15 -15.57 0.07
CA GLU A 116 -16.99 -14.66 0.18
C GLU A 116 -15.66 -15.44 0.14
N LEU A 117 -15.55 -16.55 0.88
CA LEU A 117 -14.38 -17.42 0.82
C LEU A 117 -14.18 -18.04 -0.55
N ASN A 118 -15.26 -18.50 -1.18
CA ASN A 118 -15.20 -19.05 -2.53
C ASN A 118 -14.69 -18.01 -3.54
N ASP A 119 -15.13 -16.76 -3.42
CA ASP A 119 -14.65 -15.69 -4.29
C ASP A 119 -13.20 -15.30 -4.00
N TYR A 120 -12.77 -15.36 -2.73
CA TYR A 120 -11.37 -15.21 -2.36
C TYR A 120 -10.49 -16.31 -2.99
N ILE A 121 -10.90 -17.57 -2.91
CA ILE A 121 -10.21 -18.72 -3.55
C ILE A 121 -10.05 -18.49 -5.05
N LYS A 122 -11.10 -18.00 -5.73
CA LYS A 122 -10.99 -17.66 -7.16
C LYS A 122 -9.97 -16.57 -7.44
N CYS A 123 -9.83 -15.58 -6.55
CA CYS A 123 -8.82 -14.53 -6.71
C CYS A 123 -7.41 -15.11 -6.59
N VAL A 124 -7.19 -16.03 -5.65
CA VAL A 124 -5.93 -16.77 -5.49
C VAL A 124 -5.64 -17.66 -6.72
N ASP A 125 -6.67 -18.25 -7.34
CA ASP A 125 -6.60 -19.03 -8.60
C ASP A 125 -6.20 -18.18 -9.79
N ALA A 126 -6.82 -17.02 -9.91
CA ALA A 126 -6.47 -16.04 -10.92
C ALA A 126 -5.02 -15.56 -10.73
N LEU A 127 -4.59 -15.31 -9.50
CA LEU A 127 -3.23 -14.87 -9.21
C LEU A 127 -2.19 -15.94 -9.56
N HIS A 128 -2.42 -17.19 -9.15
CA HIS A 128 -1.55 -18.31 -9.49
C HIS A 128 -1.41 -18.49 -10.99
N THR A 129 -2.53 -18.47 -11.71
CA THR A 129 -2.56 -18.60 -13.18
C THR A 129 -1.82 -17.43 -13.84
N CYS A 130 -2.05 -16.20 -13.39
CA CYS A 130 -1.42 -14.99 -13.89
C CYS A 130 0.11 -15.05 -13.76
N LEU A 131 0.62 -15.42 -12.57
CA LEU A 131 2.05 -15.55 -12.32
C LEU A 131 2.67 -16.77 -13.02
N ALA A 132 1.88 -17.82 -13.27
CA ALA A 132 2.35 -19.00 -14.00
C ALA A 132 2.58 -18.72 -15.49
N ALA A 133 1.69 -17.96 -16.13
CA ALA A 133 1.70 -17.67 -17.56
C ALA A 133 2.69 -16.56 -17.98
N SER A 134 3.13 -15.73 -17.03
CA SER A 134 3.95 -14.55 -17.31
C SER A 134 5.45 -14.89 -17.37
N ASP A 135 6.16 -14.24 -18.29
CA ASP A 135 7.61 -14.34 -18.44
C ASP A 135 8.32 -13.40 -17.45
N ILE A 136 8.52 -13.92 -16.23
CA ILE A 136 8.98 -13.18 -15.04
C ILE A 136 10.47 -13.48 -14.81
N HIS A 137 11.25 -12.42 -14.55
CA HIS A 137 12.69 -12.54 -14.33
C HIS A 137 13.15 -12.12 -12.94
N SER A 138 12.42 -11.20 -12.28
CA SER A 138 12.81 -10.66 -11.00
C SER A 138 12.72 -11.69 -9.88
N ALA A 139 13.70 -11.66 -8.97
CA ALA A 139 13.70 -12.53 -7.79
C ALA A 139 12.44 -12.33 -6.92
N GLY A 140 11.85 -11.13 -6.93
CA GLY A 140 10.63 -10.84 -6.17
C GLY A 140 9.37 -11.47 -6.75
N PHE A 141 9.16 -11.41 -8.06
CA PHE A 141 8.00 -12.11 -8.62
C PHE A 141 8.22 -13.63 -8.71
N LEU A 142 9.46 -14.10 -8.90
CA LEU A 142 9.78 -15.53 -8.81
C LEU A 142 9.55 -16.08 -7.40
N GLY A 143 9.94 -15.32 -6.38
CA GLY A 143 9.66 -15.68 -4.99
C GLY A 143 8.17 -15.58 -4.66
N LEU A 144 7.45 -14.58 -5.19
CA LEU A 144 5.98 -14.50 -5.05
C LEU A 144 5.30 -15.70 -5.70
N LYS A 145 5.74 -16.10 -6.89
CA LYS A 145 5.25 -17.30 -7.58
C LYS A 145 5.46 -18.55 -6.75
N ALA A 146 6.65 -18.74 -6.17
CA ALA A 146 6.93 -19.85 -5.26
C ALA A 146 6.11 -19.78 -3.96
N TYR A 147 5.88 -18.57 -3.44
CA TYR A 147 5.07 -18.34 -2.26
C TYR A 147 3.60 -18.70 -2.49
N VAL A 148 3.02 -18.27 -3.62
CA VAL A 148 1.66 -18.65 -4.03
C VAL A 148 1.57 -20.15 -4.33
N GLU A 149 2.56 -20.73 -5.02
CA GLU A 149 2.62 -22.18 -5.26
C GLU A 149 2.62 -22.98 -3.96
N LYS A 150 3.34 -22.52 -2.93
CA LYS A 150 3.34 -23.17 -1.62
C LYS A 150 1.97 -23.13 -0.96
N ILE A 151 1.27 -21.99 -1.03
CA ILE A 151 -0.11 -21.87 -0.54
C ILE A 151 -1.03 -22.84 -1.28
N TYR A 152 -0.82 -23.02 -2.59
CA TYR A 152 -1.56 -23.97 -3.42
C TYR A 152 -1.27 -25.44 -3.09
N ALA A 153 0.00 -25.77 -2.85
CA ALA A 153 0.49 -27.11 -2.62
C ALA A 153 0.31 -27.61 -1.19
N ASP A 154 0.21 -26.70 -0.20
CA ASP A 154 -0.16 -27.06 1.15
C ASP A 154 -1.54 -27.73 1.13
N ASN A 155 -1.62 -28.95 1.66
CA ASN A 155 -2.75 -29.90 1.54
C ASN A 155 -4.14 -29.34 1.89
N GLY A 156 -4.22 -28.14 2.46
CA GLY A 156 -5.47 -27.48 2.83
C GLY A 156 -6.19 -26.76 1.68
N PHE A 157 -5.52 -26.25 0.64
CA PHE A 157 -6.19 -25.37 -0.34
C PHE A 157 -7.07 -26.15 -1.33
N ALA A 158 -6.57 -27.29 -1.84
CA ALA A 158 -7.34 -28.18 -2.71
C ALA A 158 -8.51 -28.83 -1.96
N GLU A 159 -8.31 -29.24 -0.70
CA GLU A 159 -9.38 -29.73 0.18
C GLU A 159 -10.43 -28.65 0.44
N LEU A 160 -10.00 -27.42 0.75
CA LEU A 160 -10.88 -26.27 0.96
C LEU A 160 -11.75 -25.97 -0.27
N LYS A 161 -11.16 -25.95 -1.47
CA LYS A 161 -11.88 -25.71 -2.74
C LYS A 161 -12.96 -26.78 -2.95
N LYS A 162 -12.65 -28.04 -2.62
CA LYS A 162 -13.60 -29.15 -2.71
C LYS A 162 -14.70 -29.05 -1.65
N ASP A 163 -14.35 -28.86 -0.38
CA ASP A 163 -15.29 -28.76 0.75
C ASP A 163 -16.31 -27.63 0.56
N ILE A 164 -15.84 -26.46 0.11
CA ILE A 164 -16.71 -25.30 -0.19
C ILE A 164 -17.64 -25.61 -1.37
N SER A 165 -17.13 -26.25 -2.42
CA SER A 165 -17.93 -26.59 -3.60
C SER A 165 -19.03 -27.60 -3.24
N GLU A 166 -18.71 -28.64 -2.47
CA GLU A 166 -19.68 -29.63 -1.99
C GLU A 166 -20.74 -28.98 -1.09
N LEU A 167 -20.34 -28.16 -0.11
CA LEU A 167 -21.26 -27.44 0.77
C LEU A 167 -22.19 -26.48 0.01
N LYS A 168 -21.69 -25.80 -1.02
CA LYS A 168 -22.50 -24.91 -1.87
C LYS A 168 -23.49 -25.69 -2.73
N MET A 169 -23.11 -26.85 -3.26
CA MET A 169 -24.03 -27.73 -3.98
C MET A 169 -25.14 -28.23 -3.07
N ASP A 170 -24.80 -28.70 -1.87
CA ASP A 170 -25.79 -29.18 -0.89
C ASP A 170 -26.77 -28.07 -0.47
N THR A 171 -26.27 -26.87 -0.24
CA THR A 171 -27.11 -25.77 0.26
C THR A 171 -27.96 -25.12 -0.84
N SER A 172 -27.42 -24.96 -2.06
CA SER A 172 -28.16 -24.34 -3.17
C SER A 172 -29.34 -25.17 -3.68
N GLN A 173 -29.33 -26.48 -3.42
CA GLN A 173 -30.40 -27.41 -3.73
C GLN A 173 -31.60 -27.27 -2.81
N LEU A 174 -31.53 -26.62 -1.65
CA LEU A 174 -32.66 -26.49 -0.74
C LEU A 174 -33.57 -25.32 -1.19
N LYS A 175 -34.80 -25.62 -1.62
CA LYS A 175 -35.76 -24.61 -2.12
C LYS A 175 -37.07 -24.53 -1.33
N SER A 176 -37.47 -25.59 -0.62
CA SER A 176 -38.60 -25.53 0.31
C SER A 176 -38.52 -26.59 1.42
N ILE A 177 -39.16 -26.30 2.56
CA ILE A 177 -39.28 -27.21 3.71
C ILE A 177 -40.76 -27.47 3.94
N THR A 178 -41.14 -28.74 4.10
CA THR A 178 -42.51 -29.13 4.48
C THR A 178 -42.53 -29.50 5.95
N VAL A 179 -43.43 -28.86 6.68
CA VAL A 179 -43.55 -28.98 8.13
C VAL A 179 -44.95 -29.47 8.47
N GLY A 180 -45.03 -30.46 9.35
CA GLY A 180 -46.27 -30.94 9.96
C GLY A 180 -46.48 -30.27 11.31
N ILE A 181 -47.71 -29.88 11.59
CA ILE A 181 -48.08 -29.24 12.86
C ILE A 181 -49.11 -30.13 13.54
N ASN A 182 -48.79 -30.59 14.75
CA ASN A 182 -49.70 -31.30 15.65
C ASN A 182 -50.53 -30.27 16.41
N LEU A 183 -51.82 -30.53 16.55
CA LEU A 183 -52.75 -29.68 17.28
C LEU A 183 -53.32 -30.46 18.48
N ASN A 184 -53.52 -29.78 19.61
CA ASN A 184 -54.24 -30.34 20.76
C ASN A 184 -55.77 -30.26 20.55
N ASP A 185 -56.54 -30.75 21.52
CA ASP A 185 -58.01 -30.75 21.51
C ASP A 185 -58.64 -29.35 21.42
N ARG A 186 -57.86 -28.29 21.63
CA ARG A 186 -58.27 -26.88 21.51
C ARG A 186 -57.85 -26.24 20.18
N PHE A 187 -57.33 -27.03 19.24
CA PHE A 187 -56.75 -26.55 17.97
C PHE A 187 -55.55 -25.61 18.15
N GLU A 188 -54.88 -25.67 19.30
CA GLU A 188 -53.62 -24.98 19.53
C GLU A 188 -52.48 -25.91 19.10
N ALA A 189 -51.41 -25.36 18.53
CA ALA A 189 -50.28 -26.16 18.10
C ALA A 189 -49.49 -26.72 19.30
N ASP A 190 -49.45 -28.04 19.41
CA ASP A 190 -48.84 -28.79 20.52
C ASP A 190 -47.52 -29.48 20.11
N GLY A 191 -47.19 -29.46 18.82
CA GLY A 191 -45.92 -29.98 18.33
C GLY A 191 -45.73 -29.70 16.85
N ILE A 192 -44.49 -29.70 16.40
CA ILE A 192 -44.13 -29.53 15.00
C ILE A 192 -43.15 -30.62 14.60
N GLY A 193 -43.32 -31.22 13.42
CA GLY A 193 -42.43 -32.24 12.88
C GLY A 193 -41.96 -31.85 11.48
N LEU A 194 -40.67 -31.97 11.21
CA LEU A 194 -40.17 -31.86 9.84
C LEU A 194 -40.65 -33.06 9.02
N ILE A 195 -41.36 -32.80 7.93
CA ILE A 195 -41.86 -33.86 7.03
C ILE A 195 -40.89 -34.09 5.87
N SER A 196 -40.43 -33.02 5.22
CA SER A 196 -39.49 -33.14 4.10
C SER A 196 -38.72 -31.85 3.81
N VAL A 197 -37.55 -32.00 3.20
CA VAL A 197 -36.75 -30.92 2.61
C VAL A 197 -36.68 -31.16 1.10
N ASN A 198 -36.94 -30.12 0.31
CA ASN A 198 -37.20 -30.26 -1.11
C ASN A 198 -36.34 -29.31 -1.96
N SER A 199 -35.98 -29.76 -3.15
CA SER A 199 -35.19 -28.99 -4.12
C SER A 199 -35.98 -28.19 -5.14
N LYS A 200 -37.29 -28.11 -4.95
CA LYS A 200 -38.20 -27.26 -5.74
C LYS A 200 -38.94 -26.31 -4.81
N TYR A 201 -39.29 -25.13 -5.33
CA TYR A 201 -40.17 -24.21 -4.61
C TYR A 201 -41.51 -24.90 -4.34
N PHE A 202 -42.11 -24.57 -3.20
CA PHE A 202 -43.47 -25.01 -2.92
C PHE A 202 -44.44 -24.19 -3.79
N THR A 203 -45.05 -24.83 -4.79
CA THR A 203 -45.84 -24.13 -5.83
C THR A 203 -47.35 -24.13 -5.58
N LYS A 204 -47.84 -24.55 -4.42
CA LYS A 204 -49.27 -24.42 -4.09
C LYS A 204 -49.56 -23.00 -3.60
N SER A 205 -50.14 -22.20 -4.49
CA SER A 205 -50.47 -20.78 -4.28
C SER A 205 -51.59 -20.60 -3.24
N GLY A 206 -51.40 -19.69 -2.27
CA GLY A 206 -52.43 -19.21 -1.34
C GLY A 206 -52.63 -20.07 -0.09
N ILE A 207 -52.06 -19.65 1.05
CA ILE A 207 -52.21 -20.33 2.35
C ILE A 207 -53.70 -20.44 2.73
N LEU A 208 -54.46 -19.35 2.54
CA LEU A 208 -55.87 -19.27 2.92
C LEU A 208 -56.80 -20.02 1.96
N GLY A 209 -56.55 -19.96 0.64
CA GLY A 209 -57.36 -20.68 -0.35
C GLY A 209 -57.23 -22.19 -0.21
N ASN A 210 -56.00 -22.69 -0.01
CA ASN A 210 -55.76 -24.12 0.18
C ASN A 210 -56.33 -24.66 1.51
N PHE A 211 -56.31 -23.85 2.57
CA PHE A 211 -56.88 -24.22 3.86
C PHE A 211 -58.41 -24.29 3.78
N TYR A 212 -59.03 -23.30 3.12
CA TYR A 212 -60.47 -23.26 2.90
C TYR A 212 -60.95 -24.42 2.01
N ASP A 213 -60.23 -24.71 0.92
CA ASP A 213 -60.54 -25.82 0.01
C ASP A 213 -60.38 -27.20 0.69
N HIS A 214 -59.44 -27.34 1.64
CA HIS A 214 -59.29 -28.58 2.42
C HIS A 214 -60.38 -28.76 3.48
N ILE A 215 -60.80 -27.69 4.18
CA ILE A 215 -61.83 -27.74 5.21
C ILE A 215 -63.25 -27.83 4.62
N ALA A 216 -63.49 -27.23 3.45
CA ALA A 216 -64.81 -27.23 2.80
C ALA A 216 -65.16 -28.59 2.14
N SER A 217 -64.19 -29.48 1.95
CA SER A 217 -64.43 -30.83 1.44
C SER A 217 -64.87 -31.78 2.56
N LYS A 218 -66.06 -32.37 2.43
CA LYS A 218 -66.86 -32.96 3.53
C LYS A 218 -66.29 -34.17 4.29
N ASP A 219 -65.15 -34.74 3.93
CA ASP A 219 -64.64 -35.95 4.57
C ASP A 219 -63.15 -36.13 4.29
N ARG A 220 -62.25 -35.67 5.18
CA ARG A 220 -60.84 -36.15 5.29
C ARG A 220 -60.17 -35.80 6.63
N ILE A 221 -60.76 -36.12 7.78
CA ILE A 221 -59.90 -36.42 8.93
C ILE A 221 -59.34 -37.81 8.66
N ASN A 222 -58.06 -37.88 8.33
CA ASN A 222 -57.38 -39.15 8.08
C ASN A 222 -57.14 -39.81 9.44
N GLU A 223 -57.68 -41.02 9.68
CA GLU A 223 -57.53 -41.71 10.97
C GLU A 223 -56.09 -42.16 11.26
N ASP A 224 -55.22 -42.18 10.24
CA ASP A 224 -53.82 -42.58 10.33
C ASP A 224 -52.85 -41.45 9.97
N THR A 225 -51.70 -41.42 10.66
CA THR A 225 -50.56 -40.54 10.40
C THR A 225 -49.67 -41.01 9.24
N ILE A 226 -50.00 -42.15 8.61
CA ILE A 226 -49.20 -42.76 7.56
C ILE A 226 -49.38 -41.98 6.24
N TRP A 227 -48.39 -41.15 5.93
CA TRP A 227 -48.30 -40.43 4.66
C TRP A 227 -48.09 -41.42 3.49
N LYS A 228 -48.94 -41.35 2.45
CA LYS A 228 -49.02 -42.31 1.33
C LYS A 228 -47.79 -42.37 0.38
N LYS A 229 -46.65 -41.78 0.74
CA LYS A 229 -45.36 -41.98 0.04
C LYS A 229 -44.21 -41.98 1.06
N ASN A 230 -43.31 -42.95 0.89
CA ASN A 230 -42.14 -43.26 1.72
C ASN A 230 -41.32 -42.05 2.21
N PHE A 231 -41.76 -41.37 3.26
CA PHE A 231 -40.94 -40.44 4.01
C PHE A 231 -41.04 -40.81 5.50
N LYS A 232 -39.90 -41.11 6.11
CA LYS A 232 -39.82 -41.52 7.52
C LYS A 232 -40.10 -40.30 8.40
N PHE A 233 -41.16 -40.37 9.19
CA PHE A 233 -41.42 -39.45 10.29
C PHE A 233 -40.47 -39.76 11.45
N GLN A 234 -39.68 -38.78 11.91
CA GLN A 234 -38.92 -38.87 13.16
C GLN A 234 -39.60 -37.96 14.20
N PRO A 235 -40.36 -38.51 15.17
CA PRO A 235 -40.85 -37.73 16.28
C PRO A 235 -39.69 -37.35 17.20
N PHE A 236 -39.65 -36.09 17.63
CA PHE A 236 -38.79 -35.62 18.73
C PHE A 236 -39.64 -35.53 19.99
N ASP A 237 -39.22 -36.23 21.05
CA ASP A 237 -39.88 -36.22 22.36
C ASP A 237 -39.24 -35.14 23.25
N VAL A 238 -40.05 -34.20 23.76
CA VAL A 238 -39.58 -32.98 24.46
C VAL A 238 -39.07 -33.28 25.88
N ASN A 239 -39.24 -34.52 26.36
CA ASN A 239 -38.84 -34.94 27.71
C ASN A 239 -37.59 -35.86 27.75
N ALA A 240 -36.88 -36.05 26.63
CA ALA A 240 -35.79 -37.03 26.55
C ALA A 240 -34.42 -36.56 27.08
N ASP A 241 -34.28 -35.32 27.56
CA ASP A 241 -33.04 -34.83 28.20
C ASP A 241 -33.07 -35.06 29.73
N ALA A 242 -33.08 -36.32 30.15
CA ALA A 242 -32.87 -36.67 31.56
C ALA A 242 -32.27 -38.07 31.78
N VAL A 243 -31.33 -38.54 30.96
CA VAL A 243 -30.52 -39.71 31.35
C VAL A 243 -29.09 -39.64 30.81
N ILE A 244 -28.17 -39.01 31.57
CA ILE A 244 -26.74 -39.40 31.63
C ILE A 244 -26.26 -39.30 33.10
N SER A 245 -26.02 -40.48 33.70
CA SER A 245 -25.16 -40.90 34.86
C SER A 245 -24.57 -39.85 35.84
N THR A 246 -24.49 -40.00 37.18
CA THR A 246 -23.83 -41.06 38.01
C THR A 246 -24.05 -40.77 39.54
N PRO A 247 -23.46 -41.45 40.58
CA PRO A 247 -24.15 -41.83 41.83
C PRO A 247 -23.62 -41.18 43.13
N MET A 248 -24.47 -40.45 43.87
CA MET A 248 -24.34 -40.12 45.31
C MET A 248 -25.60 -39.31 45.64
N GLN A 249 -26.57 -39.79 46.41
CA GLN A 249 -26.57 -39.71 47.87
C GLN A 249 -27.69 -40.61 48.40
N LYS A 250 -27.29 -41.73 49.02
CA LYS A 250 -28.04 -42.32 50.11
C LYS A 250 -27.64 -41.57 51.37
N VAL A 251 -28.34 -40.51 51.75
CA VAL A 251 -28.42 -40.05 53.14
C VAL A 251 -29.75 -39.33 53.35
N MET A 252 -30.45 -39.70 54.42
CA MET A 252 -31.68 -39.11 54.97
C MET A 252 -33.01 -39.68 54.48
N ASP A 253 -33.18 -40.99 54.66
CA ASP A 253 -34.35 -41.43 55.43
C ASP A 253 -34.09 -41.09 56.90
N THR A 254 -34.97 -40.28 57.51
CA THR A 254 -35.53 -40.39 58.89
C THR A 254 -35.79 -38.99 59.50
N ALA A 255 -37.07 -38.73 59.79
CA ALA A 255 -37.65 -37.62 60.59
C ALA A 255 -37.72 -36.25 59.87
N VAL A 256 -38.86 -35.57 59.72
CA VAL A 256 -39.88 -35.23 60.74
C VAL A 256 -41.23 -34.94 60.06
N MET A 257 -42.30 -35.50 60.63
CA MET A 257 -43.69 -35.02 60.46
C MET A 257 -43.80 -33.52 60.76
N ARG A 258 -44.45 -32.74 59.89
CA ARG A 258 -45.52 -31.80 60.31
C ARG A 258 -46.19 -31.13 59.11
N SER A 259 -47.51 -31.04 59.24
CA SER A 259 -48.47 -30.29 58.45
C SER A 259 -48.08 -28.82 58.25
N GLU A 260 -48.44 -28.26 57.10
CA GLU A 260 -49.12 -26.95 56.93
C GLU A 260 -49.31 -26.71 55.41
N SER A 261 -50.56 -26.61 54.94
CA SER A 261 -51.38 -25.40 54.85
C SER A 261 -51.13 -24.60 53.56
N ARG A 262 -52.24 -24.14 53.00
CA ARG A 262 -52.35 -23.48 51.68
C ARG A 262 -51.67 -22.12 51.68
N GLY A 263 -50.90 -21.82 50.64
CA GLY A 263 -50.52 -20.44 50.30
C GLY A 263 -49.34 -20.34 49.35
N GLY A 264 -49.59 -20.32 48.05
CA GLY A 264 -48.56 -20.15 47.02
C GLY A 264 -49.15 -20.16 45.63
N ILE A 265 -50.04 -19.19 45.35
CA ILE A 265 -50.52 -18.94 43.99
C ILE A 265 -49.32 -18.44 43.17
N VAL A 266 -48.85 -19.25 42.22
CA VAL A 266 -48.33 -18.72 40.96
C VAL A 266 -49.38 -19.06 39.91
N LYS A 267 -50.32 -18.13 39.71
CA LYS A 267 -51.14 -18.10 38.50
C LYS A 267 -50.18 -17.84 37.34
N LEU A 268 -50.00 -18.84 36.48
CA LEU A 268 -49.46 -18.62 35.15
C LEU A 268 -50.38 -17.62 34.41
N PRO A 269 -49.84 -16.61 33.70
CA PRO A 269 -50.66 -15.75 32.85
C PRO A 269 -51.29 -16.59 31.73
N GLU A 270 -52.61 -16.54 31.62
CA GLU A 270 -53.31 -16.91 30.40
C GLU A 270 -52.91 -15.91 29.31
N GLY A 271 -52.27 -16.42 28.25
CA GLY A 271 -52.01 -15.65 27.03
C GLY A 271 -50.53 -15.54 26.70
N ASP A 272 -49.93 -16.61 26.16
CA ASP A 272 -48.80 -16.46 25.22
C ASP A 272 -48.50 -17.74 24.40
N GLN A 273 -49.53 -18.52 24.05
CA GLN A 273 -49.34 -19.78 23.29
C GLN A 273 -48.82 -19.58 21.85
N ALA A 274 -48.94 -18.38 21.28
CA ALA A 274 -48.39 -18.07 19.96
C ALA A 274 -46.85 -17.93 19.96
N LYS A 275 -46.22 -17.66 21.12
CA LYS A 275 -44.76 -17.56 21.22
C LYS A 275 -44.06 -18.92 21.23
N ASP A 276 -44.74 -19.98 21.63
CA ASP A 276 -44.14 -21.31 21.66
C ASP A 276 -44.06 -21.95 20.28
N MET A 277 -45.07 -21.78 19.42
CA MET A 277 -45.04 -22.30 18.05
C MET A 277 -43.86 -21.74 17.24
N THR A 278 -43.58 -20.45 17.36
CA THR A 278 -42.39 -19.81 16.75
C THR A 278 -41.09 -20.39 17.31
N ARG A 279 -41.01 -20.59 18.64
CA ARG A 279 -39.85 -21.21 19.30
C ARG A 279 -39.61 -22.67 18.89
N TYR A 280 -40.65 -23.42 18.56
CA TYR A 280 -40.54 -24.83 18.11
C TYR A 280 -40.12 -24.95 16.65
N THR A 281 -40.68 -24.12 15.74
CA THR A 281 -40.11 -23.98 14.39
C THR A 281 -38.67 -23.54 14.45
N ASP A 282 -38.35 -22.57 15.32
CA ASP A 282 -36.98 -22.13 15.54
C ASP A 282 -36.12 -23.28 16.03
N ARG A 283 -36.58 -24.18 16.93
CA ARG A 283 -35.79 -25.35 17.37
C ARG A 283 -35.50 -26.37 16.27
N ILE A 284 -36.48 -26.74 15.45
CA ILE A 284 -36.32 -27.76 14.39
C ILE A 284 -35.47 -27.22 13.26
N VAL A 285 -35.75 -25.98 12.87
CA VAL A 285 -34.89 -25.20 11.99
C VAL A 285 -33.51 -25.19 12.63
N ASN A 286 -33.31 -24.69 13.85
CA ASN A 286 -32.04 -24.67 14.58
C ASN A 286 -31.33 -26.03 14.69
N HIS A 287 -32.00 -27.18 14.65
CA HIS A 287 -31.34 -28.49 14.77
C HIS A 287 -30.88 -29.08 13.42
N MET A 288 -31.62 -28.85 12.33
CA MET A 288 -31.12 -29.14 10.97
C MET A 288 -30.09 -28.11 10.54
N ILE A 289 -30.41 -26.87 10.87
CA ILE A 289 -29.55 -25.73 10.70
C ILE A 289 -28.28 -25.95 11.52
N SER A 290 -28.33 -26.42 12.77
CA SER A 290 -27.12 -26.59 13.59
C SER A 290 -26.14 -27.57 12.96
N HIS A 291 -26.57 -28.63 12.29
CA HIS A 291 -25.63 -29.56 11.66
C HIS A 291 -24.98 -28.97 10.40
N MET A 292 -25.74 -28.26 9.56
CA MET A 292 -25.18 -27.52 8.41
C MET A 292 -24.33 -26.34 8.86
N VAL A 293 -24.81 -25.53 9.81
CA VAL A 293 -24.09 -24.45 10.50
C VAL A 293 -22.81 -24.96 11.12
N LYS A 294 -22.84 -26.08 11.82
CA LYS A 294 -21.66 -26.67 12.44
C LYS A 294 -20.65 -27.08 11.39
N ARG A 295 -21.07 -27.75 10.32
CA ARG A 295 -20.17 -28.14 9.22
C ARG A 295 -19.59 -26.92 8.48
N VAL A 296 -20.41 -25.91 8.18
CA VAL A 296 -19.95 -24.65 7.58
C VAL A 296 -19.00 -23.93 8.56
N ARG A 297 -19.35 -23.83 9.84
CA ARG A 297 -18.52 -23.20 10.88
C ARG A 297 -17.18 -23.93 11.07
N GLU A 298 -17.16 -25.26 11.01
CA GLU A 298 -15.93 -26.06 11.06
C GLU A 298 -15.02 -25.76 9.86
N VAL A 299 -15.57 -25.70 8.64
CA VAL A 299 -14.81 -25.32 7.43
C VAL A 299 -14.32 -23.87 7.55
N LEU A 300 -15.19 -22.93 7.92
CA LEU A 300 -14.81 -21.52 8.12
C LEU A 300 -13.68 -21.39 9.16
N ASN A 301 -13.80 -22.04 10.32
CA ASN A 301 -12.80 -21.96 11.38
C ASN A 301 -11.48 -22.67 11.04
N LYS A 302 -11.51 -23.73 10.23
CA LYS A 302 -10.31 -24.48 9.81
C LYS A 302 -9.41 -23.66 8.86
N TYR A 303 -9.97 -22.77 8.05
CA TYR A 303 -9.23 -22.20 6.91
C TYR A 303 -9.18 -20.66 6.83
N VAL A 304 -9.99 -19.91 7.57
CA VAL A 304 -10.05 -18.43 7.45
C VAL A 304 -8.81 -17.71 8.01
N SER A 305 -8.07 -18.30 8.94
CA SER A 305 -7.15 -17.52 9.78
C SER A 305 -5.69 -17.41 9.31
N ILE A 306 -5.23 -18.19 8.32
CA ILE A 306 -3.80 -18.24 7.98
C ILE A 306 -3.53 -17.79 6.53
N THR A 307 -4.33 -18.21 5.56
CA THR A 307 -4.05 -17.93 4.13
C THR A 307 -4.49 -16.54 3.66
N ILE A 308 -5.51 -15.96 4.31
CA ILE A 308 -6.18 -14.75 3.83
C ILE A 308 -5.36 -13.49 4.16
N THR A 309 -4.89 -13.40 5.40
CA THR A 309 -4.18 -12.22 5.93
C THR A 309 -2.85 -12.00 5.20
N ASP A 310 -2.08 -13.07 4.99
CA ASP A 310 -0.73 -12.95 4.40
C ASP A 310 -0.74 -12.38 2.97
N MET A 311 -1.75 -12.75 2.16
CA MET A 311 -1.89 -12.27 0.78
C MET A 311 -2.46 -10.85 0.73
N THR A 312 -3.39 -10.51 1.64
CA THR A 312 -3.94 -9.14 1.68
C THR A 312 -2.90 -8.08 1.99
N ASP A 313 -1.81 -8.48 2.65
CA ASP A 313 -0.72 -7.61 2.99
C ASP A 313 0.21 -7.26 1.82
N LEU A 314 0.21 -8.06 0.76
CA LEU A 314 0.98 -7.78 -0.47
C LEU A 314 0.26 -6.76 -1.39
N ILE A 315 -1.04 -6.54 -1.19
CA ILE A 315 -1.86 -5.65 -2.02
C ILE A 315 -1.26 -4.24 -2.11
N PRO A 316 -0.89 -3.57 -1.00
CA PRO A 316 -0.35 -2.22 -1.09
C PRO A 316 0.98 -2.16 -1.86
N GLU A 317 1.82 -3.19 -1.73
CA GLU A 317 3.13 -3.27 -2.40
C GLU A 317 2.98 -3.50 -3.91
N LEU A 318 2.08 -4.40 -4.32
CA LEU A 318 1.75 -4.59 -5.74
C LEU A 318 1.13 -3.32 -6.34
N LEU A 319 0.20 -2.70 -5.62
CA LEU A 319 -0.46 -1.46 -6.06
C LEU A 319 0.55 -0.33 -6.26
N TYR A 320 1.56 -0.23 -5.40
CA TYR A 320 2.65 0.74 -5.55
C TYR A 320 3.35 0.60 -6.91
N TYR A 321 3.77 -0.61 -7.29
CA TYR A 321 4.45 -0.85 -8.56
C TYR A 321 3.51 -0.66 -9.76
N ILE A 322 2.27 -1.17 -9.68
CA ILE A 322 1.28 -1.06 -10.75
C ILE A 322 0.97 0.41 -11.06
N LYS A 323 0.71 1.24 -10.04
CA LYS A 323 0.36 2.66 -10.23
C LYS A 323 1.51 3.45 -10.86
N TRP A 324 2.75 3.17 -10.47
CA TRP A 324 3.91 3.77 -11.15
C TRP A 324 4.06 3.30 -12.59
N ALA A 325 3.82 2.01 -12.87
CA ALA A 325 3.95 1.44 -14.20
C ALA A 325 2.89 2.02 -15.16
N GLU A 326 1.63 2.11 -14.73
CA GLU A 326 0.55 2.77 -15.46
C GLU A 326 0.91 4.23 -15.79
N TYR A 327 1.44 4.95 -14.79
CA TYR A 327 1.77 6.36 -14.94
C TYR A 327 2.96 6.59 -15.89
N ILE A 328 4.03 5.81 -15.75
CA ILE A 328 5.20 5.91 -16.63
C ILE A 328 4.85 5.48 -18.05
N GLN A 329 4.06 4.42 -18.23
CA GLN A 329 3.58 4.01 -19.55
C GLN A 329 2.82 5.14 -20.23
N LYS A 330 1.91 5.82 -19.52
CA LYS A 330 1.18 6.97 -20.05
C LYS A 330 2.12 8.09 -20.52
N LEU A 331 3.16 8.41 -19.75
CA LEU A 331 4.13 9.42 -20.14
C LEU A 331 5.03 8.97 -21.31
N GLN A 332 5.39 7.69 -21.38
CA GLN A 332 6.11 7.13 -22.53
C GLN A 332 5.28 7.19 -23.82
N GLU A 333 3.97 6.96 -23.74
CA GLU A 333 3.04 7.11 -24.87
C GLU A 333 2.93 8.58 -25.33
N GLN A 334 3.18 9.55 -24.46
CA GLN A 334 3.31 10.98 -24.79
C GLN A 334 4.69 11.37 -25.35
N GLY A 335 5.64 10.42 -25.45
CA GLY A 335 6.98 10.64 -26.01
C GLY A 335 8.08 10.95 -24.98
N PHE A 336 7.78 10.92 -23.68
CA PHE A 336 8.79 11.13 -22.64
C PHE A 336 9.70 9.90 -22.47
N THR A 337 11.00 10.13 -22.27
CA THR A 337 12.00 9.05 -22.18
C THR A 337 12.24 8.63 -20.74
N PHE A 338 12.09 7.33 -20.47
CA PHE A 338 12.38 6.73 -19.17
C PHE A 338 13.35 5.56 -19.33
N ALA A 339 14.19 5.34 -18.32
CA ALA A 339 15.16 4.26 -18.31
C ALA A 339 15.18 3.51 -16.97
N LYS A 340 15.51 2.22 -17.02
CA LYS A 340 15.84 1.44 -15.83
C LYS A 340 17.16 1.96 -15.25
N ALA A 341 17.19 2.19 -13.94
CA ALA A 341 18.41 2.53 -13.24
C ALA A 341 19.31 1.29 -13.08
N SER A 342 20.62 1.46 -13.26
CA SER A 342 21.63 0.44 -13.05
C SER A 342 22.35 0.70 -11.73
N VAL A 343 22.22 -0.23 -10.78
CA VAL A 343 22.96 -0.13 -9.52
C VAL A 343 24.42 -0.45 -9.80
N TYR A 344 25.33 0.43 -9.42
CA TYR A 344 26.77 0.21 -9.57
C TYR A 344 27.18 -0.99 -8.73
N LYS A 345 27.73 -2.02 -9.40
CA LYS A 345 28.24 -3.24 -8.78
C LYS A 345 29.76 -3.20 -8.83
N GLU A 346 30.39 -3.71 -7.77
CA GLU A 346 31.84 -3.77 -7.66
C GLU A 346 32.42 -4.65 -8.77
N GLU A 347 33.38 -4.12 -9.53
CA GLU A 347 34.37 -4.94 -10.22
C GLU A 347 35.62 -5.03 -9.32
N GLU A 348 36.42 -6.08 -9.48
CA GLU A 348 37.44 -6.60 -8.53
C GLU A 348 38.51 -5.62 -7.99
N ASN A 349 38.52 -4.35 -8.40
CA ASN A 349 39.40 -3.31 -7.86
C ASN A 349 38.62 -2.01 -7.58
N GLU A 350 38.38 -1.77 -6.28
CA GLU A 350 37.90 -0.52 -5.67
C GLU A 350 36.49 -0.01 -6.06
N SER A 351 35.51 -0.34 -5.21
CA SER A 351 34.16 0.21 -5.20
C SER A 351 34.17 1.73 -5.02
N ASP A 352 33.56 2.51 -5.92
CA ASP A 352 33.31 3.94 -5.73
C ASP A 352 31.91 4.14 -5.11
N PRO A 353 31.82 4.41 -3.78
CA PRO A 353 30.54 4.62 -3.11
C PRO A 353 29.84 5.92 -3.53
N TYR A 354 30.50 6.74 -4.35
CA TYR A 354 30.02 8.04 -4.82
C TYR A 354 29.66 8.03 -6.31
N MET A 355 29.90 6.91 -7.00
CA MET A 355 29.62 6.74 -8.42
C MET A 355 28.18 7.15 -8.75
N MET A 356 28.06 8.04 -9.71
CA MET A 356 26.81 8.41 -10.36
C MET A 356 27.14 8.84 -11.78
N GLN A 357 26.44 8.27 -12.76
CA GLN A 357 26.45 8.70 -14.16
C GLN A 357 25.02 8.83 -14.63
N ALA A 358 24.57 10.06 -14.85
CA ALA A 358 23.25 10.40 -15.35
C ALA A 358 23.36 10.92 -16.78
N ARG A 359 22.59 10.34 -17.70
CA ARG A 359 22.58 10.74 -19.13
C ARG A 359 21.18 11.10 -19.58
N GLY A 360 21.08 12.26 -20.22
CA GLY A 360 19.86 12.80 -20.79
C GLY A 360 18.73 12.97 -19.78
N ILE A 361 19.05 13.33 -18.54
CA ILE A 361 18.08 13.43 -17.44
C ILE A 361 17.30 14.73 -17.49
N TYR A 362 16.09 14.70 -16.96
CA TYR A 362 15.23 15.87 -16.83
C TYR A 362 14.37 15.77 -15.57
N ASN A 363 13.80 16.91 -15.14
CA ASN A 363 12.92 16.94 -13.97
C ASN A 363 11.53 16.40 -14.34
N LEU A 364 11.06 15.39 -13.60
CA LEU A 364 9.79 14.72 -13.87
C LEU A 364 8.60 15.68 -13.83
N LYS A 365 8.66 16.76 -13.03
CA LYS A 365 7.59 17.78 -12.97
C LYS A 365 7.32 18.44 -14.32
N LEU A 366 8.34 18.58 -15.17
CA LEU A 366 8.17 19.19 -16.49
C LEU A 366 7.30 18.32 -17.41
N ALA A 367 7.32 17.00 -17.22
CA ALA A 367 6.41 16.08 -17.91
C ALA A 367 5.03 16.01 -17.23
N VAL A 368 4.99 16.06 -15.89
CA VAL A 368 3.75 15.87 -15.10
C VAL A 368 2.75 17.02 -15.24
N PHE A 369 3.24 18.26 -15.30
CA PHE A 369 2.40 19.45 -15.18
C PHE A 369 2.05 20.12 -16.51
N GLU A 370 2.35 19.47 -17.65
CA GLU A 370 2.04 19.93 -19.02
C GLU A 370 2.03 21.47 -19.14
N THR A 371 3.19 22.09 -18.93
CA THR A 371 3.36 23.53 -19.16
C THR A 371 3.45 23.82 -20.67
N GLU A 372 3.26 25.08 -21.08
CA GLU A 372 3.45 25.53 -22.47
C GLU A 372 4.83 25.14 -23.05
N GLU A 373 5.81 24.83 -22.20
CA GLU A 373 7.19 24.45 -22.54
C GLU A 373 7.44 22.93 -22.58
N SER A 374 6.43 22.08 -22.31
CA SER A 374 6.61 20.62 -22.18
C SER A 374 7.14 19.92 -23.44
N GLY A 375 6.93 20.53 -24.60
CA GLY A 375 7.45 20.04 -25.88
C GLY A 375 8.94 20.30 -26.12
N ASN A 376 9.63 21.03 -25.22
CA ASN A 376 10.99 21.51 -25.43
C ASN A 376 11.89 21.32 -24.18
N ILE A 377 11.70 20.22 -23.45
CA ILE A 377 12.55 19.88 -22.29
C ILE A 377 13.99 19.64 -22.75
N VAL A 378 14.93 20.40 -22.20
CA VAL A 378 16.37 20.22 -22.46
C VAL A 378 16.94 19.18 -21.50
N PRO A 379 17.35 17.99 -21.99
CA PRO A 379 17.95 16.97 -21.15
C PRO A 379 19.40 17.32 -20.80
N ASN A 380 19.86 16.86 -19.64
CA ASN A 380 21.19 17.18 -19.12
C ASN A 380 21.97 15.92 -18.71
N ASP A 381 23.30 16.01 -18.71
CA ASP A 381 24.20 14.96 -18.24
C ASP A 381 24.87 15.43 -16.95
N MET A 382 25.09 14.51 -16.01
CA MET A 382 25.76 14.83 -14.75
C MET A 382 26.41 13.59 -14.13
N ASP A 383 27.58 13.79 -13.52
CA ASP A 383 28.31 12.72 -12.84
C ASP A 383 28.67 13.09 -11.39
N PHE A 384 28.75 12.10 -10.51
CA PHE A 384 29.55 12.16 -9.28
C PHE A 384 30.51 10.97 -9.27
N ASP A 385 31.68 11.16 -8.70
CA ASP A 385 32.67 10.09 -8.46
C ASP A 385 33.51 10.48 -7.24
N ARG A 386 34.52 9.66 -6.88
CA ARG A 386 35.44 9.97 -5.76
C ARG A 386 36.02 11.38 -5.80
N ASN A 387 36.32 11.91 -6.97
CA ASN A 387 36.92 13.23 -7.17
C ASN A 387 35.85 14.33 -7.29
N ARG A 388 34.79 14.13 -8.08
CA ARG A 388 33.71 15.10 -8.32
C ARG A 388 32.64 14.97 -7.24
N ARG A 389 32.78 15.73 -6.13
CA ARG A 389 31.90 15.62 -4.94
C ARG A 389 30.96 16.78 -4.75
N VAL A 390 31.37 18.00 -5.06
CA VAL A 390 30.56 19.21 -4.84
C VAL A 390 30.49 20.01 -6.13
N TYR A 391 29.28 20.40 -6.54
CA TYR A 391 29.09 21.31 -7.65
C TYR A 391 28.52 22.64 -7.17
N ILE A 392 29.25 23.73 -7.43
CA ILE A 392 28.76 25.09 -7.24
C ILE A 392 28.08 25.53 -8.53
N LEU A 393 26.77 25.38 -8.59
CA LEU A 393 25.94 25.65 -9.76
C LEU A 393 25.54 27.11 -9.81
N THR A 394 26.01 27.82 -10.83
CA THR A 394 25.73 29.25 -11.07
C THR A 394 25.11 29.49 -12.44
N GLY A 395 24.63 30.72 -12.69
CA GLY A 395 23.99 31.11 -13.95
C GLY A 395 22.80 32.04 -13.71
N ALA A 396 22.17 32.56 -14.77
CA ALA A 396 21.08 33.52 -14.63
C ALA A 396 19.86 32.98 -13.86
N ASN A 397 19.11 33.92 -13.28
CA ASN A 397 17.77 33.65 -12.73
C ASN A 397 16.86 33.04 -13.81
N ARG A 398 16.09 32.02 -13.41
CA ARG A 398 15.20 31.24 -14.29
C ARG A 398 15.94 30.49 -15.43
N GLY A 399 17.21 30.14 -15.23
CA GLY A 399 17.98 29.26 -16.11
C GLY A 399 17.81 27.76 -15.82
N GLY A 400 16.82 27.34 -15.02
CA GLY A 400 16.61 25.91 -14.72
C GLY A 400 17.52 25.31 -13.64
N LYS A 401 18.30 26.13 -12.91
CA LYS A 401 19.21 25.64 -11.84
C LYS A 401 18.49 24.81 -10.77
N THR A 402 17.41 25.34 -10.19
CA THR A 402 16.60 24.59 -9.22
C THR A 402 15.98 23.33 -9.84
N THR A 403 15.58 23.42 -11.13
CA THR A 403 14.99 22.30 -11.88
C THR A 403 15.96 21.13 -11.99
N ILE A 404 17.24 21.38 -12.34
CA ILE A 404 18.25 20.31 -12.43
C ILE A 404 18.66 19.80 -11.04
N THR A 405 18.78 20.66 -10.02
CA THR A 405 19.01 20.24 -8.63
C THR A 405 17.93 19.27 -8.15
N GLN A 406 16.66 19.60 -8.39
CA GLN A 406 15.52 18.74 -8.08
C GLN A 406 15.56 17.44 -8.90
N ALA A 407 15.88 17.52 -10.20
CA ALA A 407 15.94 16.34 -11.07
C ALA A 407 16.91 15.30 -10.52
N VAL A 408 18.11 15.70 -10.10
CA VAL A 408 19.10 14.78 -9.51
C VAL A 408 18.56 14.11 -8.26
N GLY A 409 17.92 14.86 -7.36
CA GLY A 409 17.26 14.26 -6.18
C GLY A 409 16.16 13.27 -6.56
N GLN A 410 15.33 13.61 -7.55
CA GLN A 410 14.27 12.73 -8.06
C GLN A 410 14.83 11.41 -8.63
N LEU A 411 15.99 11.43 -9.31
CA LEU A 411 16.63 10.21 -9.82
C LEU A 411 16.91 9.21 -8.70
N PHE A 412 17.50 9.65 -7.59
CA PHE A 412 17.79 8.77 -6.45
C PHE A 412 16.51 8.27 -5.78
N VAL A 413 15.51 9.13 -5.60
CA VAL A 413 14.22 8.74 -5.01
C VAL A 413 13.52 7.67 -5.86
N LEU A 414 13.45 7.89 -7.18
CA LEU A 414 12.82 6.96 -8.12
C LEU A 414 13.61 5.65 -8.20
N ALA A 415 14.92 5.73 -8.44
CA ALA A 415 15.77 4.56 -8.61
C ALA A 415 15.84 3.69 -7.35
N GLN A 416 16.02 4.28 -6.16
CA GLN A 416 15.97 3.51 -4.90
C GLN A 416 14.56 3.07 -4.53
N GLY A 417 13.53 3.72 -5.09
CA GLY A 417 12.15 3.27 -5.13
C GLY A 417 11.92 2.02 -6.00
N GLY A 418 12.88 1.67 -6.85
CA GLY A 418 12.74 0.65 -7.90
C GLY A 418 12.07 1.16 -9.17
N ILE A 419 11.73 2.44 -9.24
CA ILE A 419 10.96 3.03 -10.35
C ILE A 419 11.92 3.52 -11.44
N TYR A 420 11.51 3.43 -12.71
CA TYR A 420 12.28 4.00 -13.82
C TYR A 420 12.48 5.51 -13.64
N ILE A 421 13.65 5.96 -14.07
CA ILE A 421 14.04 7.36 -13.97
C ILE A 421 13.68 8.15 -15.24
N PRO A 422 13.40 9.46 -15.14
CA PRO A 422 13.27 10.35 -16.30
C PRO A 422 14.64 10.62 -16.92
N GLY A 423 14.89 10.02 -18.08
CA GLY A 423 16.16 10.18 -18.80
C GLY A 423 16.55 8.95 -19.60
N LYS A 424 17.77 8.97 -20.17
CA LYS A 424 18.26 7.91 -21.08
C LYS A 424 19.04 6.81 -20.36
N ALA A 425 19.82 7.16 -19.34
CA ALA A 425 20.55 6.20 -18.54
C ALA A 425 20.90 6.78 -17.16
N PHE A 426 20.96 5.90 -16.16
CA PHE A 426 21.39 6.27 -14.81
C PHE A 426 22.10 5.08 -14.16
N THR A 427 23.40 5.22 -13.92
CA THR A 427 24.20 4.26 -13.16
C THR A 427 24.60 4.91 -11.84
N PHE A 428 24.39 4.25 -10.70
CA PHE A 428 24.62 4.91 -9.41
C PHE A 428 24.93 3.96 -8.26
N SER A 429 25.71 4.47 -7.30
CA SER A 429 25.84 3.91 -5.95
C SER A 429 24.76 4.52 -5.05
N PRO A 430 23.93 3.71 -4.36
CA PRO A 430 22.86 4.20 -3.49
C PRO A 430 23.31 5.23 -2.46
N VAL A 431 22.46 6.23 -2.22
CA VAL A 431 22.58 7.19 -1.13
C VAL A 431 21.94 6.65 0.14
N THR A 432 22.52 7.02 1.29
CA THR A 432 21.94 6.76 2.62
C THR A 432 20.75 7.65 2.92
N GLY A 433 20.74 8.87 2.38
CA GLY A 433 19.66 9.84 2.51
C GLY A 433 19.84 11.02 1.55
N ILE A 434 18.76 11.78 1.37
CA ILE A 434 18.77 13.05 0.64
C ILE A 434 18.39 14.14 1.63
N TYR A 435 19.16 15.21 1.63
CA TYR A 435 18.94 16.38 2.47
C TYR A 435 18.80 17.62 1.59
N THR A 436 17.84 18.48 1.91
CA THR A 436 17.60 19.72 1.18
C THR A 436 17.82 20.91 2.11
N HIS A 437 18.56 21.90 1.62
CA HIS A 437 18.67 23.21 2.26
C HIS A 437 18.16 24.28 1.30
N PHE A 438 16.83 24.29 1.14
CA PHE A 438 16.12 25.21 0.25
C PHE A 438 15.59 26.40 1.05
N PRO A 439 15.29 27.54 0.41
CA PRO A 439 14.72 28.68 1.10
C PRO A 439 13.37 28.25 1.69
N ALA A 440 13.21 28.37 3.00
CA ALA A 440 11.93 28.15 3.65
C ALA A 440 11.04 29.38 3.49
N ASP A 441 9.73 29.17 3.42
CA ASP A 441 8.74 30.23 3.63
C ASP A 441 8.88 30.77 5.07
N GLU A 442 8.55 32.04 5.28
CA GLU A 442 8.77 32.74 6.55
C GLU A 442 8.06 32.03 7.72
N ASP A 443 8.83 31.28 8.52
CA ASP A 443 8.40 30.89 9.85
C ASP A 443 8.49 32.11 10.77
N LYS A 444 7.37 32.43 11.42
CA LYS A 444 7.23 33.57 12.34
C LYS A 444 7.89 33.29 13.70
N THR A 445 9.11 32.78 13.72
CA THR A 445 9.89 32.61 14.93
C THR A 445 10.83 33.81 15.13
N LEU A 446 10.55 34.58 16.17
CA LEU A 446 11.15 35.89 16.45
C LEU A 446 12.62 35.83 16.95
N ASP A 447 13.18 34.65 17.23
CA ASP A 447 14.35 34.53 18.11
C ASP A 447 15.73 34.53 17.42
N LEU A 448 15.89 34.00 16.19
CA LEU A 448 17.22 33.80 15.57
C LEU A 448 17.45 34.60 14.27
N GLY A 449 16.41 35.21 13.71
CA GLY A 449 16.47 35.80 12.37
C GLY A 449 16.69 34.76 11.26
N ARG A 450 16.48 35.16 10.01
CA ARG A 450 16.48 34.23 8.85
C ARG A 450 17.80 33.49 8.66
N LEU A 451 18.92 34.20 8.72
CA LEU A 451 20.25 33.60 8.59
C LEU A 451 20.57 32.64 9.75
N GLY A 452 20.18 32.98 10.97
CA GLY A 452 20.40 32.13 12.15
C GLY A 452 19.65 30.80 12.03
N GLU A 453 18.42 30.84 11.52
CA GLU A 453 17.63 29.63 11.24
C GLU A 453 18.23 28.77 10.11
N GLU A 454 18.72 29.39 9.03
CA GLU A 454 19.45 28.70 7.98
C GLU A 454 20.71 27.99 8.53
N CYS A 455 21.52 28.69 9.32
CA CYS A 455 22.70 28.11 9.97
C CYS A 455 22.34 26.94 10.89
N LYS A 456 21.26 27.07 11.68
CA LYS A 456 20.78 26.00 12.57
C LYS A 456 20.33 24.77 11.79
N ARG A 457 19.56 24.95 10.70
CA ARG A 457 19.15 23.84 9.83
C ARG A 457 20.35 23.19 9.15
N PHE A 458 21.27 23.97 8.60
CA PHE A 458 22.47 23.44 7.97
C PHE A 458 23.29 22.59 8.94
N LYS A 459 23.47 23.06 10.19
CA LYS A 459 24.14 22.28 11.24
C LYS A 459 23.42 20.95 11.50
N ALA A 460 22.10 20.95 11.66
CA ALA A 460 21.33 19.73 11.90
C ALA A 460 21.46 18.73 10.73
N ILE A 461 21.35 19.22 9.49
CA ILE A 461 21.57 18.41 8.28
C ILE A 461 22.98 17.82 8.28
N TYR A 462 24.00 18.63 8.56
CA TYR A 462 25.38 18.17 8.58
C TYR A 462 25.63 17.13 9.67
N GLU A 463 25.02 17.26 10.85
CA GLU A 463 25.17 16.28 11.94
C GLU A 463 24.51 14.93 11.60
N GLU A 464 23.37 14.93 10.90
CA GLU A 464 22.65 13.71 10.51
C GLU A 464 23.21 13.03 9.25
N ALA A 465 23.65 13.84 8.28
CA ALA A 465 24.17 13.34 7.01
C ALA A 465 25.53 12.63 7.19
N ASP A 466 25.78 11.64 6.34
CA ASP A 466 27.06 10.94 6.24
C ASP A 466 27.69 11.13 4.86
N SER A 467 28.90 10.60 4.65
CA SER A 467 29.65 10.75 3.40
C SER A 467 28.91 10.18 2.17
N ARG A 468 27.98 9.24 2.33
CA ARG A 468 27.19 8.65 1.23
C ARG A 468 25.90 9.40 0.96
N SER A 469 25.58 10.42 1.75
CA SER A 469 24.38 11.24 1.59
C SER A 469 24.47 12.17 0.37
N LEU A 470 23.30 12.56 -0.15
CA LEU A 470 23.15 13.61 -1.16
C LEU A 470 22.62 14.88 -0.50
N LEU A 471 23.31 16.00 -0.67
CA LEU A 471 22.88 17.32 -0.19
C LEU A 471 22.56 18.24 -1.37
N LEU A 472 21.35 18.78 -1.36
CA LEU A 472 20.85 19.69 -2.37
C LEU A 472 20.61 21.05 -1.72
N MET A 473 21.45 22.02 -2.07
CA MET A 473 21.37 23.38 -1.55
C MET A 473 20.86 24.31 -2.64
N ASN A 474 19.85 25.10 -2.33
CA ASN A 474 19.23 26.04 -3.26
C ASN A 474 19.22 27.43 -2.62
N GLU A 475 20.02 28.35 -3.16
CA GLU A 475 20.11 29.75 -2.70
C GLU A 475 20.37 29.88 -1.19
N SER A 476 21.05 28.89 -0.60
CA SER A 476 21.39 28.89 0.82
C SER A 476 22.28 30.07 1.19
N PHE A 477 22.05 30.65 2.37
CA PHE A 477 22.79 31.78 2.93
C PHE A 477 22.74 33.06 2.09
N SER A 478 21.78 33.17 1.17
CA SER A 478 21.62 34.34 0.28
C SER A 478 20.68 35.41 0.85
N THR A 479 20.29 35.29 2.12
CA THR A 479 19.23 36.09 2.76
C THR A 479 19.73 37.30 3.54
N THR A 480 21.05 37.45 3.68
CA THR A 480 21.74 38.55 4.38
C THR A 480 22.65 39.33 3.44
N SER A 481 23.54 40.17 3.99
CA SER A 481 24.63 40.81 3.26
C SER A 481 25.48 39.78 2.49
N PHE A 482 25.94 40.17 1.30
CA PHE A 482 26.72 39.28 0.46
C PHE A 482 27.99 38.77 1.16
N GLU A 483 28.67 39.62 1.93
CA GLU A 483 29.92 39.26 2.62
C GLU A 483 29.72 38.21 3.72
N GLU A 484 28.71 38.39 4.58
CA GLU A 484 28.37 37.44 5.63
C GLU A 484 27.90 36.10 5.05
N GLY A 485 27.00 36.16 4.06
CA GLY A 485 26.48 34.97 3.39
C GLY A 485 27.58 34.18 2.69
N TYR A 486 28.47 34.87 1.98
CA TYR A 486 29.62 34.26 1.31
C TYR A 486 30.61 33.63 2.31
N TYR A 487 30.89 34.29 3.44
CA TYR A 487 31.77 33.74 4.48
C TYR A 487 31.25 32.39 4.98
N ILE A 488 29.96 32.34 5.35
CA ILE A 488 29.31 31.12 5.85
C ILE A 488 29.24 30.05 4.75
N ALA A 489 28.93 30.44 3.51
CA ALA A 489 28.87 29.52 2.38
C ALA A 489 30.23 28.86 2.09
N LYS A 490 31.33 29.63 2.12
CA LYS A 490 32.70 29.10 1.91
C LYS A 490 33.04 28.05 2.97
N ASP A 491 32.82 28.34 4.25
CA ASP A 491 33.08 27.38 5.33
C ASP A 491 32.16 26.16 5.27
N SER A 492 30.90 26.35 4.87
CA SER A 492 29.96 25.25 4.66
C SER A 492 30.42 24.29 3.56
N VAL A 493 30.91 24.81 2.42
CA VAL A 493 31.49 23.99 1.34
C VAL A 493 32.71 23.20 1.82
N ARG A 494 33.60 23.82 2.60
CA ARG A 494 34.78 23.15 3.18
C ARG A 494 34.38 22.02 4.13
N ALA A 495 33.36 22.23 4.97
CA ALA A 495 32.83 21.19 5.85
C ALA A 495 32.20 20.03 5.05
N ILE A 496 31.41 20.34 4.01
CA ILE A 496 30.80 19.34 3.13
C ILE A 496 31.86 18.49 2.42
N LEU A 497 32.93 19.12 1.91
CA LEU A 497 34.07 18.43 1.32
C LEU A 497 34.77 17.54 2.35
N HIS A 498 35.00 18.04 3.57
CA HIS A 498 35.61 17.26 4.65
C HIS A 498 34.78 16.02 5.02
N LYS A 499 33.45 16.13 5.10
CA LYS A 499 32.57 14.97 5.31
C LYS A 499 32.51 14.05 4.08
N GLY A 500 32.88 14.58 2.92
CA GLY A 500 32.88 13.88 1.65
C GLY A 500 31.47 13.49 1.24
N MET A 501 30.54 14.45 1.17
CA MET A 501 29.16 14.24 0.70
C MET A 501 29.02 14.55 -0.79
N ARG A 502 28.03 13.94 -1.47
CA ARG A 502 27.63 14.37 -2.82
C ARG A 502 26.77 15.62 -2.69
N THR A 503 27.13 16.74 -3.33
CA THR A 503 26.43 18.00 -3.16
C THR A 503 26.23 18.78 -4.45
N ILE A 504 25.04 19.35 -4.62
CA ILE A 504 24.77 20.42 -5.58
C ILE A 504 24.41 21.66 -4.80
N TYR A 505 25.22 22.71 -4.93
CA TYR A 505 24.95 24.02 -4.36
C TYR A 505 24.61 25.01 -5.47
N ASN A 506 23.30 25.16 -5.71
CA ASN A 506 22.77 26.21 -6.57
C ASN A 506 22.85 27.57 -5.85
N THR A 507 23.55 28.54 -6.43
CA THR A 507 23.74 29.86 -5.85
C THR A 507 23.91 30.97 -6.91
N HIS A 508 23.63 32.21 -6.51
CA HIS A 508 24.00 33.42 -7.27
C HIS A 508 25.35 34.00 -6.83
N MET A 509 26.00 33.39 -5.83
CA MET A 509 27.30 33.82 -5.34
C MET A 509 28.40 33.41 -6.32
N HIS A 510 28.57 34.15 -7.42
CA HIS A 510 29.63 33.91 -8.41
C HIS A 510 31.02 33.84 -7.77
N LYS A 511 31.27 34.65 -6.74
CA LYS A 511 32.53 34.62 -5.97
C LYS A 511 32.80 33.23 -5.37
N LEU A 512 31.79 32.56 -4.84
CA LEU A 512 31.94 31.19 -4.29
C LEU A 512 32.39 30.20 -5.38
N ALA A 513 31.89 30.35 -6.60
CA ALA A 513 32.30 29.54 -7.74
C ALA A 513 33.73 29.87 -8.23
N PHE A 514 34.16 31.13 -8.15
CA PHE A 514 35.53 31.54 -8.47
C PHE A 514 36.54 30.96 -7.48
N ASP A 515 36.20 30.89 -6.20
CA ASP A 515 37.12 30.45 -5.14
C ASP A 515 37.17 28.92 -4.96
N VAL A 516 36.55 28.16 -5.86
CA VAL A 516 36.52 26.68 -5.82
C VAL A 516 37.93 26.07 -5.83
N GLU A 517 38.84 26.61 -6.65
CA GLU A 517 40.22 26.12 -6.73
C GLU A 517 40.96 26.34 -5.40
N GLU A 518 40.83 27.54 -4.81
CA GLU A 518 41.41 27.86 -3.50
C GLU A 518 40.89 26.91 -2.41
N MET A 519 39.58 26.66 -2.36
CA MET A 519 38.98 25.73 -1.40
C MET A 519 39.51 24.30 -1.58
N ASN A 520 39.70 23.85 -2.82
CA ASN A 520 40.27 22.53 -3.11
C ASN A 520 41.73 22.41 -2.66
N GLU A 521 42.54 23.45 -2.86
CA GLU A 521 43.95 23.47 -2.39
C GLU A 521 44.04 23.44 -0.87
N GLU A 522 43.20 24.20 -0.17
CA GLU A 522 43.14 24.19 1.29
C GLU A 522 42.80 22.81 1.84
N GLN A 523 41.82 22.12 1.24
CA GLN A 523 41.42 20.78 1.65
C GLN A 523 42.53 19.74 1.41
N GLN A 524 43.25 19.84 0.30
CA GLN A 524 44.39 18.97 0.02
C GLN A 524 45.53 19.18 1.02
N LYS A 525 45.87 20.43 1.34
CA LYS A 525 46.89 20.75 2.36
C LYS A 525 46.53 20.23 3.74
N ALA A 526 45.24 20.12 4.03
CA ALA A 526 44.75 19.63 5.30
C ALA A 526 44.74 18.07 5.38
N GLU A 527 44.97 17.35 4.28
CA GLU A 527 44.82 15.88 4.19
C GLU A 527 43.41 15.38 4.55
N HIS A 528 42.38 16.21 4.30
CA HIS A 528 41.04 15.95 4.82
C HIS A 528 40.22 14.98 3.96
N THR A 529 40.25 15.05 2.62
CA THR A 529 39.61 14.07 1.71
C THR A 529 40.20 14.14 0.29
N GLU A 530 39.91 13.12 -0.55
CA GLU A 530 40.22 13.12 -1.99
C GLU A 530 39.21 13.91 -2.85
N GLY A 531 38.03 14.23 -2.30
CA GLY A 531 36.94 14.87 -3.03
C GLY A 531 37.18 16.35 -3.29
N LYS A 532 36.72 16.83 -4.45
CA LYS A 532 36.86 18.23 -4.89
C LYS A 532 35.51 18.87 -5.22
N ALA A 533 35.48 20.19 -5.09
CA ALA A 533 34.43 21.04 -5.60
C ALA A 533 34.73 21.46 -7.05
N PHE A 534 33.69 21.68 -7.83
CA PHE A 534 33.74 22.13 -9.22
C PHE A 534 32.74 23.26 -9.45
N SER A 535 33.11 24.24 -10.27
CA SER A 535 32.15 25.21 -10.79
C SER A 535 31.33 24.57 -11.91
N MET A 536 30.02 24.79 -11.89
CA MET A 536 29.09 24.36 -12.92
C MET A 536 28.23 25.56 -13.32
N ILE A 537 28.00 25.73 -14.61
CA ILE A 537 27.21 26.83 -15.16
C ILE A 537 26.04 26.29 -15.98
N VAL A 538 24.97 27.08 -16.07
CA VAL A 538 23.97 26.91 -17.12
C VAL A 538 24.37 27.77 -18.31
N HIS A 539 24.62 27.13 -19.44
CA HIS A 539 25.03 27.80 -20.69
C HIS A 539 23.99 28.81 -21.18
N MET A 540 24.49 29.90 -21.77
CA MET A 540 23.68 30.81 -22.58
C MET A 540 24.08 30.73 -24.04
N LYS A 541 23.10 30.73 -24.93
CA LYS A 541 23.30 30.82 -26.37
C LYS A 541 23.00 32.26 -26.79
N GLY A 542 24.01 33.13 -26.69
CA GLY A 542 23.81 34.58 -26.86
C GLY A 542 22.94 35.14 -25.74
N THR A 543 21.80 35.75 -26.07
CA THR A 543 20.83 36.24 -25.09
C THR A 543 19.76 35.22 -24.69
N GLU A 544 19.74 34.05 -25.33
CA GLU A 544 18.76 32.98 -25.06
C GLU A 544 19.32 31.94 -24.09
N ARG A 545 18.45 31.41 -23.22
CA ARG A 545 18.82 30.43 -22.20
C ARG A 545 18.84 29.04 -22.83
N SER A 546 19.97 28.34 -22.74
CA SER A 546 20.09 26.99 -23.29
C SER A 546 19.53 25.91 -22.35
N TYR A 547 19.43 26.19 -21.05
CA TYR A 547 19.10 25.22 -19.99
C TYR A 547 20.07 24.02 -19.88
N GLN A 548 21.18 24.05 -20.61
CA GLN A 548 22.21 23.01 -20.59
C GLN A 548 23.25 23.33 -19.51
N ILE A 549 23.58 22.34 -18.66
CA ILE A 549 24.64 22.46 -17.66
C ILE A 549 25.98 21.96 -18.19
N GLU A 550 27.06 22.62 -17.77
CA GLU A 550 28.44 22.17 -18.01
C GLU A 550 29.35 22.52 -16.83
N VAL A 551 30.34 21.68 -16.57
CA VAL A 551 31.46 21.99 -15.67
C VAL A 551 32.39 22.96 -16.39
N ALA A 552 32.31 24.22 -16.03
CA ALA A 552 33.13 25.28 -16.60
C ALA A 552 33.38 26.37 -15.55
N PRO A 553 34.43 27.20 -15.72
CA PRO A 553 34.62 28.38 -14.87
C PRO A 553 33.37 29.27 -14.87
N PRO A 554 33.10 29.99 -13.77
CA PRO A 554 31.93 30.86 -13.72
C PRO A 554 32.04 31.98 -14.77
N GLU A 555 30.98 32.15 -15.56
CA GLU A 555 30.90 33.21 -16.56
C GLU A 555 30.60 34.56 -15.93
N GLY A 556 31.51 35.53 -16.13
CA GLY A 556 31.29 36.96 -15.93
C GLY A 556 31.20 37.45 -14.47
N LYS A 557 31.75 38.64 -14.22
CA LYS A 557 31.44 39.42 -13.01
C LYS A 557 30.06 40.07 -13.19
N SER A 558 29.01 39.38 -12.75
CA SER A 558 27.66 39.92 -12.61
C SER A 558 26.96 40.32 -13.92
N TYR A 559 25.91 39.58 -14.26
CA TYR A 559 24.89 39.98 -15.25
C TYR A 559 24.23 41.34 -14.93
N ALA A 560 24.55 41.99 -13.80
CA ALA A 560 24.03 43.31 -13.46
C ALA A 560 24.34 44.35 -14.53
N SER A 561 25.50 44.31 -15.19
CA SER A 561 25.80 45.28 -16.25
C SER A 561 24.91 45.07 -17.48
N GLU A 562 24.70 43.82 -17.90
CA GLU A 562 23.84 43.49 -19.03
C GLU A 562 22.35 43.74 -18.71
N ILE A 563 21.92 43.44 -17.48
CA ILE A 563 20.57 43.75 -16.99
C ILE A 563 20.38 45.26 -16.95
N ALA A 564 21.35 46.02 -16.40
CA ALA A 564 21.28 47.47 -16.37
C ALA A 564 21.19 48.05 -17.78
N GLN A 565 21.94 47.50 -18.74
CA GLN A 565 21.89 47.90 -20.13
C GLN A 565 20.54 47.56 -20.78
N LYS A 566 20.00 46.37 -20.53
CA LYS A 566 18.68 45.93 -21.02
C LYS A 566 17.55 46.83 -20.54
N TYR A 567 17.59 47.27 -19.29
CA TYR A 567 16.57 48.14 -18.70
C TYR A 567 16.87 49.64 -18.85
N GLY A 568 17.95 50.00 -19.56
CA GLY A 568 18.29 51.39 -19.83
C GLY A 568 18.75 52.18 -18.60
N VAL A 569 19.23 51.49 -17.56
CA VAL A 569 19.63 52.09 -16.28
C VAL A 569 21.15 52.15 -16.10
N THR A 570 21.94 52.01 -17.17
CA THR A 570 23.37 52.33 -17.09
C THR A 570 23.56 53.84 -16.94
N TYR A 571 24.68 54.25 -16.36
CA TYR A 571 25.00 55.67 -16.17
C TYR A 571 24.89 56.45 -17.49
N GLU A 572 25.42 55.89 -18.58
CA GLU A 572 25.40 56.52 -19.90
C GLU A 572 23.99 56.63 -20.51
N MET A 573 23.05 55.78 -20.09
CA MET A 573 21.67 55.79 -20.57
C MET A 573 20.78 56.71 -19.73
N LEU A 574 21.08 56.88 -18.44
CA LEU A 574 20.31 57.74 -17.52
C LEU A 574 20.74 59.21 -17.56
N VAL A 575 21.99 59.50 -17.95
CA VAL A 575 22.56 60.86 -17.96
C VAL A 575 22.53 61.50 -19.36
N LYS A 576 21.85 60.86 -20.32
CA LYS A 576 21.47 61.47 -21.61
C LYS A 576 20.12 62.17 -21.49
#